data_AF-A0A1G2FFT8-F1
#
_entry.id   AF-A0A1G2FFT8-F1
#
_cell.length_a   1.000
_cell.length_b   1.000
_cell.length_c   1.000
_cell.angle_alpha   90.00
_cell.angle_beta   90.00
_cell.angle_gamma   90.00
#
_symmetry.space_group_name_H-M   'P 1'
#
loop_
_entity.id
_entity.type
_entity.pdbx_description
1 polymer ?
#
loop_
_entity_poly.entity_id
_entity_poly.type
_entity_poly.pdbx_seq_one_letter_code
_entity_poly.pdbx_strand_id
1 'polypeptide(L)'
;MNYLKEELEKVKKETKEKIITLILAGFGLAAALAWNEAIQSLFSFLFPKTNGIIGKFVYAAVITAVVVLITLQLKKIADQNNKKKE
;
A
#
# COMPACT_ATOMS: atom_id res chain seq x y z
N MET A 1 20.40 5.07 39.22
CA MET A 1 20.93 4.24 38.12
C MET A 1 19.84 3.48 37.34
N ASN A 2 18.79 2.93 37.97
CA ASN A 2 17.70 2.23 37.25
C ASN A 2 16.86 3.15 36.35
N TYR A 3 16.54 4.36 36.81
CA TYR A 3 15.80 5.35 36.02
C TYR A 3 16.44 5.64 34.64
N LEU A 4 17.77 5.83 34.61
CA LEU A 4 18.51 6.07 33.37
C LEU A 4 18.47 4.85 32.44
N LYS A 5 18.50 3.63 32.98
CA LYS A 5 18.38 2.41 32.17
C LYS A 5 16.99 2.28 31.55
N GLU A 6 15.94 2.60 32.31
CA GLU A 6 14.57 2.56 31.84
C GLU A 6 14.30 3.61 30.75
N GLU A 7 14.78 4.84 30.93
CA GLU A 7 14.68 5.88 29.89
C GLU A 7 15.45 5.49 28.62
N LEU A 8 16.66 4.94 28.75
CA LEU A 8 17.45 4.50 27.60
C LEU A 8 16.75 3.37 26.82
N GLU A 9 16.18 2.38 27.51
CA GLU A 9 15.44 1.30 26.85
C GLU A 9 14.16 1.82 26.18
N LYS A 10 13.46 2.78 26.81
CA LYS A 10 12.30 3.43 26.21
C LYS A 10 12.68 4.19 24.92
N VAL A 11 13.72 5.02 24.97
CA VAL A 11 14.21 5.77 23.80
C VAL A 11 14.66 4.84 22.68
N LYS A 12 15.36 3.75 23.01
CA LYS A 12 15.80 2.75 22.04
C LYS A 12 14.61 2.07 21.36
N LYS A 13 13.57 1.72 22.12
CA LYS A 13 12.33 1.15 21.60
C LYS A 13 11.63 2.13 20.65
N GLU A 14 11.42 3.37 21.08
CA GLU A 14 10.76 4.40 20.28
C GLU A 14 11.54 4.68 18.98
N THR A 15 12.87 4.75 19.07
CA THR A 15 13.73 4.96 17.89
C THR A 15 13.60 3.81 16.89
N LYS A 16 13.59 2.56 17.36
CA LYS A 16 13.39 1.38 16.51
C LYS A 16 12.03 1.41 15.82
N GLU A 17 10.97 1.76 16.54
CA GLU A 17 9.61 1.89 15.99
C GLU A 17 9.54 2.97 14.90
N LYS A 18 10.20 4.13 15.12
CA LYS A 18 10.30 5.20 14.12
C LYS A 18 11.07 4.77 12.88
N ILE A 19 12.21 4.08 13.05
CA ILE A 19 12.99 3.56 11.92
C ILE A 19 12.15 2.58 11.10
N ILE A 20 11.48 1.63 11.75
CA ILE A 20 10.59 0.69 11.06
C ILE A 20 9.50 1.45 10.29
N THR A 21 8.89 2.47 10.90
CA THR A 21 7.86 3.29 10.26
C THR A 21 8.39 4.00 9.01
N LEU A 22 9.57 4.61 9.08
CA LEU A 22 10.21 5.28 7.95
C LEU A 22 10.56 4.31 6.82
N ILE A 23 11.09 3.13 7.17
CA ILE A 23 11.40 2.06 6.21
C ILE A 23 10.12 1.58 5.52
N LEU A 24 9.06 1.29 6.30
CA LEU A 24 7.77 0.87 5.76
C LEU A 24 7.14 1.95 4.87
N ALA A 25 7.26 3.23 5.24
CA ALA A 25 6.78 4.33 4.41
C ALA A 25 7.55 4.42 3.08
N GLY A 26 8.88 4.32 3.12
CA GLY A 26 9.72 4.30 1.92
C GLY A 26 9.40 3.12 0.99
N PHE A 27 9.27 1.91 1.55
CA PHE A 27 8.86 0.74 0.76
C PHE A 27 7.42 0.81 0.28
N GLY A 28 6.50 1.39 1.07
CA GLY A 28 5.13 1.64 0.65
C GLY A 28 5.06 2.54 -0.58
N LEU A 29 5.89 3.59 -0.61
CA LEU A 29 6.02 4.45 -1.79
C LEU A 29 6.61 3.68 -2.98
N ALA A 30 7.70 2.93 -2.77
CA ALA A 30 8.31 2.14 -3.83
C ALA A 30 7.33 1.10 -4.43
N ALA A 31 6.54 0.43 -3.57
CA ALA A 31 5.52 -0.52 -4.00
C ALA A 31 4.40 0.15 -4.79
N ALA A 32 3.93 1.32 -4.35
CA ALA A 32 2.91 2.09 -5.08
C ALA A 32 3.38 2.50 -6.48
N LEU A 33 4.64 2.95 -6.61
CA LEU A 33 5.23 3.29 -7.90
C LEU A 33 5.37 2.07 -8.81
N ALA A 34 5.89 0.95 -8.29
CA ALA A 34 6.06 -0.28 -9.06
C ALA A 34 4.72 -0.85 -9.55
N TRP A 35 3.67 -0.82 -8.73
CA TRP A 35 2.34 -1.26 -9.13
C TRP A 35 1.74 -0.36 -10.22
N ASN A 36 1.93 0.95 -10.13
CA ASN A 36 1.49 1.88 -11.18
C ASN A 36 2.16 1.56 -12.53
N GLU A 37 3.48 1.38 -12.55
CA GLU A 37 4.21 1.01 -13.77
C GLU A 37 3.80 -0.35 -14.33
N ALA A 38 3.62 -1.35 -13.46
CA ALA A 38 3.22 -2.70 -13.87
C ALA A 38 1.84 -2.71 -14.54
N ILE A 39 0.85 -2.00 -13.97
CA ILE A 39 -0.50 -1.94 -14.52
C ILE A 39 -0.50 -1.21 -15.87
N GLN A 40 0.24 -0.10 -15.99
CA GLN A 40 0.36 0.64 -17.26
C GLN A 40 1.03 -0.21 -18.36
N SER A 41 2.09 -0.94 -18.00
CA SER A 41 2.80 -1.82 -18.93
C SER A 41 1.92 -2.98 -19.38
N LEU A 42 1.20 -3.62 -18.44
CA LEU A 42 0.25 -4.67 -18.75
C LEU A 42 -0.88 -4.18 -19.66
N PHE A 43 -1.43 -2.99 -19.38
CA PHE A 43 -2.45 -2.39 -20.22
C PHE A 43 -1.95 -2.13 -21.65
N SER A 44 -0.75 -1.55 -21.77
CA SER A 44 -0.12 -1.26 -23.06
C SER A 44 0.17 -2.54 -23.86
N PHE A 45 0.57 -3.61 -23.17
CA PHE A 45 0.79 -4.92 -23.76
C PHE A 45 -0.50 -5.57 -24.27
N LEU A 46 -1.60 -5.48 -23.50
CA LEU A 46 -2.88 -6.09 -23.87
C LEU A 46 -3.65 -5.27 -24.93
N PHE A 47 -3.48 -3.95 -24.95
CA PHE A 47 -4.24 -3.05 -25.83
C PHE A 47 -3.37 -2.08 -26.68
N PRO A 48 -2.37 -2.59 -27.43
CA PRO A 48 -1.36 -1.76 -28.10
C PRO A 48 -1.92 -0.79 -29.15
N LYS A 49 -3.11 -1.06 -29.70
CA LYS A 49 -3.78 -0.21 -30.72
C LYS A 49 -4.72 0.86 -30.13
N THR A 50 -4.87 0.91 -28.81
CA THR A 50 -5.85 1.81 -28.16
C THR A 50 -5.25 3.08 -27.56
N ASN A 51 -3.97 3.38 -27.81
CA ASN A 51 -3.20 4.51 -27.21
C ASN A 51 -3.79 5.93 -27.40
N GLY A 52 -4.93 6.09 -28.08
CA GLY A 52 -5.70 7.33 -28.12
C GLY A 52 -6.53 7.59 -26.84
N ILE A 53 -7.36 8.63 -26.88
CA ILE A 53 -8.22 9.06 -25.76
C ILE A 53 -9.08 7.91 -25.23
N ILE A 54 -9.61 7.07 -26.13
CA ILE A 54 -10.44 5.91 -25.78
C ILE A 54 -9.67 4.92 -24.88
N GLY A 55 -8.40 4.62 -25.17
CA GLY A 55 -7.61 3.73 -24.32
C GLY A 55 -7.36 4.30 -22.93
N LYS A 56 -7.23 5.62 -22.78
CA LYS A 56 -7.12 6.27 -21.45
C LYS A 56 -8.39 6.08 -20.62
N PHE A 57 -9.57 6.17 -21.25
CA PHE A 57 -10.84 5.91 -20.56
C PHE A 57 -11.02 4.43 -20.21
N VAL A 58 -10.59 3.51 -21.07
CA VAL A 58 -10.59 2.06 -20.75
C VAL A 58 -9.62 1.77 -19.59
N TYR A 59 -8.40 2.29 -19.64
CA TYR A 59 -7.44 2.19 -18.54
C TYR A 59 -8.03 2.69 -17.22
N ALA A 60 -8.63 3.89 -17.24
CA ALA A 60 -9.28 4.49 -16.07
C ALA A 60 -10.40 3.60 -15.51
N ALA A 61 -11.27 3.06 -16.36
CA ALA A 61 -12.34 2.17 -15.94
C ALA A 61 -11.79 0.87 -15.30
N VAL A 62 -10.76 0.27 -15.90
CA VAL A 62 -10.13 -0.95 -15.39
C VAL A 62 -9.47 -0.70 -14.03
N ILE A 63 -8.66 0.36 -13.89
CA ILE A 63 -7.98 0.63 -12.62
C ILE A 63 -8.99 0.97 -11.51
N THR A 64 -10.06 1.70 -11.82
CA THR A 64 -11.14 1.94 -10.83
C THR A 64 -11.79 0.64 -10.39
N ALA A 65 -12.10 -0.28 -11.30
CA ALA A 65 -12.66 -1.58 -10.94
C ALA A 65 -11.71 -2.38 -10.05
N VAL A 66 -10.41 -2.42 -10.38
CA VAL A 66 -9.38 -3.10 -9.58
C VAL A 66 -9.31 -2.49 -8.17
N VAL A 67 -9.27 -1.16 -8.05
CA VAL A 67 -9.21 -0.46 -6.76
C VAL A 67 -10.45 -0.76 -5.92
N VAL A 68 -11.65 -0.76 -6.50
CA VAL A 68 -12.88 -1.11 -5.80
C VAL A 68 -12.83 -2.55 -5.27
N LEU A 69 -12.40 -3.51 -6.11
CA LEU A 69 -12.29 -4.92 -5.70
C LEU A 69 -11.31 -5.12 -4.55
N ILE A 70 -10.13 -4.49 -4.62
CA ILE A 70 -9.13 -4.52 -3.54
C ILE A 70 -9.71 -3.89 -2.26
N THR A 71 -10.35 -2.73 -2.37
CA THR A 71 -10.94 -2.02 -1.23
C THR A 71 -12.01 -2.88 -0.53
N LEU A 72 -12.87 -3.58 -1.29
CA LEU A 72 -13.88 -4.48 -0.71
C LEU A 72 -13.24 -5.68 0.01
N GLN A 73 -12.15 -6.24 -0.51
CA GLN A 73 -11.42 -7.33 0.13
C GLN A 73 -10.72 -6.87 1.42
N LEU A 74 -10.06 -5.72 1.39
CA LEU A 74 -9.43 -5.12 2.56
C LEU A 74 -10.45 -4.82 3.66
N LYS A 75 -11.63 -4.30 3.29
CA LYS A 75 -12.73 -4.09 4.23
C LYS A 75 -13.15 -5.39 4.93
N LYS A 76 -13.30 -6.49 4.19
CA LYS A 76 -13.64 -7.80 4.76
C LYS A 76 -12.59 -8.28 5.77
N ILE A 77 -11.30 -8.12 5.47
CA ILE A 77 -10.21 -8.51 6.37
C ILE A 77 -10.20 -7.64 7.63
N ALA A 78 -10.41 -6.33 7.49
CA ALA A 78 -10.49 -5.41 8.62
C ALA A 78 -11.68 -5.74 9.55
N ASP A 79 -12.86 -6.00 8.97
CA ASP A 79 -14.07 -6.35 9.73
C ASP A 79 -13.93 -7.69 10.46
N GLN A 80 -13.23 -8.68 9.88
CA GLN A 80 -12.94 -9.96 10.53
C GLN A 80 -12.04 -9.82 11.78
N ASN A 81 -11.11 -8.87 11.78
CA ASN A 81 -10.24 -8.63 12.94
C ASN A 81 -10.97 -7.95 14.10
N ASN A 82 -12.06 -7.21 13.83
CA ASN A 82 -12.90 -6.62 14.87
C ASN A 82 -13.81 -7.66 15.54
N LYS A 83 -14.40 -8.60 14.78
CA LYS A 83 -15.25 -9.66 15.34
C LYS A 83 -14.52 -10.70 16.21
N LYS A 84 -13.19 -10.79 16.12
CA LYS A 84 -12.37 -11.69 16.96
C LYS A 84 -11.96 -11.08 18.31
N LYS A 85 -12.25 -9.80 18.54
CA LYS A 85 -11.92 -9.06 19.78
C LYS A 85 -13.12 -8.86 20.72
N GLU A 86 -14.32 -9.25 20.29
CA GLU A 86 -15.53 -9.43 21.12
C GLU A 86 -15.70 -10.91 21.49
#